data_AF-A0A374I0K6-F1
#
_entry.id   AF-A0A374I0K6-F1
#
_cell.length_a   1.000
_cell.length_b   1.000
_cell.length_c   1.000
_cell.angle_alpha   90.00
_cell.angle_beta   90.00
_cell.angle_gamma   90.00
#
_symmetry.space_group_name_H-M   'P 1'
#
loop_
_entity.id
_entity.type
_entity.pdbx_description
1 polymer ?
#
loop_
_entity_poly.entity_id
_entity_poly.type
_entity_poly.pdbx_seq_one_letter_code
_entity_poly.pdbx_strand_id
1 'polypeptide(L)' 'MGFFTTSVTGLKTVVTAIGAGVGVWGVINLLEGYGNDNPGAKSQGIKQFMAN' A
#
# COMPACT_ATOMS: atom_id res chain seq x y z
N MET A 1 12.18 -35.26 12.82
CA MET A 1 11.30 -34.29 12.13
C MET A 1 11.40 -32.85 12.62
N GLY A 2 12.11 -32.56 13.73
CA GLY A 2 12.19 -31.20 14.30
C GLY A 2 12.82 -30.13 13.41
N PHE A 3 13.86 -30.47 12.63
CA PHE A 3 14.48 -29.50 11.71
C PHE A 3 13.48 -28.92 10.70
N PHE A 4 12.69 -29.78 10.04
CA PHE A 4 11.70 -29.34 9.06
C PHE A 4 10.58 -28.52 9.71
N THR A 5 10.13 -28.88 10.91
CA THR A 5 9.12 -28.11 11.65
C THR A 5 9.62 -26.69 11.97
N THR A 6 10.84 -26.55 12.49
CA THR A 6 11.43 -25.24 12.81
C THR A 6 11.62 -24.39 11.56
N SER A 7 12.11 -24.99 10.48
CA SER A 7 12.30 -24.30 9.20
C SER A 7 10.98 -23.79 8.60
N VAL A 8 9.91 -24.60 8.65
CA VAL A 8 8.58 -24.20 8.18
C VAL A 8 8.00 -23.07 9.04
N THR A 9 8.17 -23.13 10.36
CA THR A 9 7.74 -22.03 11.25
C THR A 9 8.50 -20.74 10.95
N GLY A 10 9.83 -20.81 10.79
CA GLY A 10 10.64 -19.65 10.43
C GLY A 10 10.24 -19.03 9.10
N LEU A 11 10.00 -19.87 8.08
CA LEU A 11 9.55 -19.41 6.77
C LEU A 11 8.18 -18.72 6.85
N LYS A 12 7.23 -19.28 7.59
CA LYS A 12 5.92 -18.64 7.81
C LYS A 12 6.06 -17.26 8.43
N THR A 13 6.89 -17.11 9.45
CA THR A 13 7.12 -15.81 10.10
C THR A 13 7.63 -14.78 9.09
N VAL A 14 8.62 -15.13 8.27
CA VAL A 14 9.18 -14.22 7.26
C VAL A 14 8.14 -13.86 6.19
N VAL A 15 7.42 -14.85 5.66
CA VAL A 15 6.40 -14.62 4.63
C VAL A 15 5.25 -13.75 5.15
N THR A 16 4.78 -14.00 6.38
CA THR A 16 3.72 -13.19 6.99
C THR A 16 4.18 -11.75 7.24
N ALA A 17 5.43 -11.55 7.70
CA ALA A 17 5.96 -10.20 7.91
C ALA A 17 6.07 -9.41 6.60
N ILE A 18 6.56 -10.04 5.52
CA ILE A 18 6.65 -9.42 4.20
C ILE A 18 5.25 -9.14 3.65
N GLY A 19 4.33 -10.10 3.73
CA GLY A 19 2.96 -9.94 3.26
C GLY A 19 2.23 -8.81 3.97
N ALA A 20 2.42 -8.67 5.29
CA ALA A 20 1.87 -7.55 6.05
C ALA A 20 2.47 -6.21 5.59
N GLY A 21 3.80 -6.15 5.37
CA GLY A 21 4.47 -4.94 4.89
C GLY A 21 3.97 -4.49 3.51
N VAL A 22 3.91 -5.41 2.55
CA VAL A 22 3.38 -5.13 1.19
C VAL A 22 1.89 -4.77 1.23
N GLY A 23 1.12 -5.41 2.12
CA GLY A 23 -0.29 -5.09 2.31
C GLY A 23 -0.51 -3.65 2.78
N VAL A 24 0.24 -3.22 3.81
CA VAL A 24 0.20 -1.83 4.30
C VAL A 24 0.63 -0.85 3.20
N TRP A 25 1.72 -1.15 2.48
CA TRP A 25 2.18 -0.33 1.36
C TRP A 25 1.11 -0.19 0.27
N GLY A 26 0.46 -1.28 -0.12
CA GLY A 26 -0.62 -1.27 -1.11
C GLY A 26 -1.82 -0.44 -0.68
N VAL A 27 -2.20 -0.50 0.61
CA VAL A 27 -3.28 0.33 1.17
C VAL A 27 -2.91 1.81 1.11
N ILE A 28 -1.68 2.18 1.46
CA ILE A 28 -1.22 3.58 1.38
C ILE A 28 -1.31 4.08 -0.06
N ASN A 29 -0.77 3.34 -1.03
CA ASN A 29 -0.83 3.72 -2.44
C ASN A 29 -2.26 3.88 -2.95
N LEU A 30 -3.18 3.03 -2.50
CA LEU A 30 -4.59 3.14 -2.86
C LEU A 30 -5.24 4.41 -2.27
N LEU A 31 -4.90 4.76 -1.02
CA LEU A 31 -5.40 5.98 -0.38
C LEU A 31 -4.79 7.26 -0.97
N GLU A 32 -3.51 7.24 -1.34
CA GLU A 32 -2.85 8.34 -2.06
C GLU A 32 -3.48 8.56 -3.44
N GLY A 33 -3.76 7.48 -4.19
CA GLY A 33 -4.45 7.54 -5.47
C GLY A 33 -5.92 7.97 -5.35
N TYR A 34 -6.63 7.55 -4.29
CA TYR A 34 -8.07 7.82 -4.12
C TYR A 34 -8.42 9.32 -4.15
N GLY A 35 -7.60 10.17 -3.53
CA GLY A 35 -7.78 11.62 -3.56
C GLY A 35 -7.33 12.27 -4.86
N ASN A 36 -6.19 11.83 -5.41
CA ASN A 36 -5.55 12.43 -6.58
C ASN A 36 -6.23 12.06 -7.91
N ASP A 37 -6.83 10.88 -8.00
CA ASP A 37 -7.56 10.40 -9.18
C ASP A 37 -9.04 10.81 -9.18
N ASN A 38 -9.49 11.49 -8.12
CA ASN A 38 -10.83 12.09 -8.09
C ASN A 38 -10.89 13.28 -9.08
N PRO A 39 -11.79 13.26 -10.08
CA PRO A 39 -11.91 14.33 -11.08
C PRO A 39 -12.15 15.71 -10.44
N GLY A 40 -12.82 15.75 -9.29
CA GLY A 40 -13.04 16.98 -8.51
C GLY A 40 -11.75 17.58 -7.95
N ALA A 41 -10.83 16.77 -7.44
CA ALA A 41 -9.56 17.23 -6.87
C ALA A 41 -8.61 17.74 -7.97
N LYS A 42 -8.51 17.03 -9.10
CA LYS A 42 -7.74 17.49 -10.27
C LYS A 42 -8.29 18.80 -10.84
N SER A 43 -9.63 18.95 -10.89
CA SER A 43 -10.27 20.17 -11.36
C SER A 43 -10.03 21.36 -10.42
N GLN A 44 -9.90 21.16 -9.11
CA GLN A 44 -9.58 22.26 -8.18
C GLN A 44 -8.21 22.89 -8.45
N GLY A 45 -7.18 22.09 -8.74
CA GLY A 45 -5.88 22.63 -9.13
C GLY A 45 -5.92 23.47 -10.40
N ILE A 46 -6.71 23.04 -11.41
CA ILE A 46 -6.92 23.81 -12.65
C ILE A 46 -7.72 25.08 -12.38
N LYS A 47 -8.73 25.02 -11.51
CA LYS A 47 -9.51 26.20 -11.10
C LYS A 47 -8.67 27.23 -10.35
N GLN A 48 -7.75 26.81 -9.48
CA GLN A 48 -6.80 27.71 -8.84
C GLN A 48 -5.83 28.33 -9.85
N PHE A 49 -5.39 27.56 -10.84
CA PHE A 49 -4.52 28.06 -11.91
C PHE A 49 -5.22 29.07 -12.83
N MET A 50 -6.49 28.82 -13.21
CA MET A 50 -7.30 29.75 -14.01
C MET A 50 -7.76 31.01 -13.25
N ALA A 51 -7.73 30.97 -11.91
CA ALA A 51 -8.10 32.12 -11.07
C ALA A 51 -6.94 33.12 -10.89
N ASN A 52 -5.75 32.82 -11.40
CA ASN A 52 -4.59 33.72 -11.46
C ASN A 52 -4.46 34.40 -12.82
#